data_AF-A0A846C254-F1
#
_entry.id   AF-A0A846C254-F1
#
_cell.length_a   1.000
_cell.length_b   1.000
_cell.length_c   1.000
_cell.angle_alpha   90.00
_cell.angle_beta   90.00
_cell.angle_gamma   90.00
#
_symmetry.space_group_name_H-M   'P 1'
#
loop_
_entity.id
_entity.type
_entity.pdbx_description
1 polymer ?
#
loop_
_entity_poly.entity_id
_entity_poly.type
_entity_poly.pdbx_seq_one_letter_code
_entity_poly.pdbx_strand_id
1 'polypeptide(L)'
;MTIWEDLVSTYKSTNLETIFASLGVSGIPESNYSGLKVASLAQWILESARGTSLLAVRHYNFGGLKWRDEMSDFATKVLYEANDGPDYYCRFASLEAFIKGYWKFITRNPYTNWEDHTSSPEKYIEFIGEIYAPNQGYRGKVQNQFAEARQLLALSDTPPLSQGTWIQETDEALYWMKGQYYIDQVDKVPDDEGFAVVITDLKEWFSGSQYPAPQSMKIAEGDVQEPSPIPVDHRAQKPHRKPSVMFDESPNHTKGRAGQTIDTIFIHNTDGSFAGTISWFNNTDSQVSAHYVISRQGEIVQMVKDEDTAWHAGRRSDNRRSIGIEHEATKVRRGLTTAMESASIALVKYLMQQYDIPISRVLPHRQDWGGSVSTNCPHLLWRTENDFNAWKEENLREEVGSFTQSVTIIKPTNGDKFDVNEAFTVEGTAEEGVKTVNLSTSWGGTNFGLKTSIPVVNGKWSTEIPDGLNTGGQREILAEGNDADGNSLDFYPYEVTIEIGTGMAKPTQGDRLSSPFGPRNGRMHNGVDIAANRGVPVFAVTDGMVSVVKTGCREGNKICGGGYGNHIYIKHSSLGLETRYAHLTDVTVSLGERVSRGQKIGTIGNTGNSTGPHLHFEIRKNGVAKNPLDFINPIV
;
A
#
# COMPACT_ATOMS: atom_id res chain seq x y z
N MET A 1 3.48 0.19 -4.62
CA MET A 1 3.54 -1.01 -5.49
C MET A 1 2.65 -2.07 -4.87
N THR A 2 1.75 -2.67 -5.63
CA THR A 2 0.84 -3.72 -5.13
C THR A 2 1.53 -5.08 -5.12
N ILE A 3 1.08 -6.00 -4.28
CA ILE A 3 1.57 -7.39 -4.21
C ILE A 3 1.53 -8.12 -5.59
N TRP A 4 0.68 -7.64 -6.50
CA TRP A 4 0.58 -8.10 -7.89
C TRP A 4 1.73 -7.61 -8.76
N GLU A 5 2.08 -6.32 -8.66
CA GLU A 5 3.21 -5.73 -9.37
C GLU A 5 4.53 -6.35 -8.90
N ASP A 6 4.66 -6.59 -7.60
CA ASP A 6 5.81 -7.29 -7.03
C ASP A 6 5.91 -8.71 -7.59
N LEU A 7 4.81 -9.47 -7.65
CA LEU A 7 4.80 -10.80 -8.28
C LEU A 7 5.25 -10.74 -9.74
N VAL A 8 4.68 -9.82 -10.52
CA VAL A 8 5.01 -9.66 -11.94
C VAL A 8 6.49 -9.33 -12.11
N SER A 9 7.02 -8.41 -11.30
CA SER A 9 8.43 -8.01 -11.30
C SER A 9 9.36 -9.17 -10.94
N THR A 10 9.09 -9.87 -9.83
CA THR A 10 9.84 -11.05 -9.40
C THR A 10 9.78 -12.17 -10.44
N TYR A 11 8.62 -12.39 -11.06
CA TYR A 11 8.48 -13.45 -12.06
C TYR A 11 9.15 -13.10 -13.39
N LYS A 12 9.14 -11.82 -13.78
CA LYS A 12 9.86 -11.32 -14.95
C LYS A 12 11.37 -11.58 -14.82
N SER A 13 11.96 -11.32 -13.65
CA SER A 13 13.40 -11.55 -13.39
C SER A 13 13.76 -13.01 -13.08
N THR A 14 12.79 -13.88 -12.77
CA THR A 14 13.04 -15.29 -12.45
C THR A 14 13.65 -16.05 -13.63
N ASN A 15 14.76 -16.76 -13.40
CA ASN A 15 15.30 -17.72 -14.37
C ASN A 15 14.62 -19.09 -14.21
N LEU A 16 13.78 -19.48 -15.19
CA LEU A 16 13.08 -20.77 -15.14
C LEU A 16 14.00 -21.97 -15.24
N GLU A 17 15.14 -21.86 -15.92
CA GLU A 17 16.15 -22.93 -15.98
C GLU A 17 16.64 -23.28 -14.57
N THR A 18 16.95 -22.26 -13.77
CA THR A 18 17.40 -22.43 -12.37
C THR A 18 16.30 -23.05 -11.51
N ILE A 19 15.05 -22.63 -11.69
CA ILE A 19 13.90 -23.23 -11.00
C ILE A 19 13.77 -24.71 -11.36
N PHE A 20 13.76 -25.05 -12.65
CA PHE A 20 13.61 -26.42 -13.13
C PHE A 20 14.75 -27.34 -12.68
N ALA A 21 16.00 -26.88 -12.77
CA ALA A 21 17.14 -27.61 -12.25
C ALA A 21 16.99 -27.92 -10.75
N SER A 22 16.52 -26.95 -9.95
CA SER A 22 16.30 -27.14 -8.51
C SER A 22 15.15 -28.10 -8.17
N LEU A 23 14.26 -28.39 -9.13
CA LEU A 23 13.12 -29.29 -8.99
C LEU A 23 13.36 -30.67 -9.65
N GLY A 24 14.53 -30.87 -10.27
CA GLY A 24 14.84 -32.08 -11.03
C GLY A 24 14.09 -32.20 -12.35
N VAL A 25 13.56 -31.08 -12.87
CA VAL A 25 12.90 -31.02 -14.20
C VAL A 25 13.97 -30.78 -15.25
N SER A 26 13.95 -31.56 -16.33
CA SER A 26 14.90 -31.48 -17.44
C SER A 26 14.20 -31.72 -18.78
N GLY A 27 14.90 -31.49 -19.89
CA GLY A 27 14.38 -31.78 -21.24
C GLY A 27 13.50 -30.69 -21.86
N ILE A 28 13.29 -29.55 -21.17
CA ILE A 28 12.56 -28.40 -21.72
C ILE A 28 13.55 -27.49 -22.48
N PRO A 29 13.34 -27.24 -23.79
CA PRO A 29 14.16 -26.28 -24.53
C PRO A 29 14.08 -24.87 -23.96
N GLU A 30 15.22 -24.16 -23.86
CA GLU A 30 15.26 -22.78 -23.37
C GLU A 30 14.33 -21.82 -24.16
N SER A 31 14.18 -22.07 -25.47
CA SER A 31 13.26 -21.33 -26.33
C SER A 31 11.79 -21.40 -25.89
N ASN A 32 11.43 -22.35 -25.03
CA ASN A 32 10.06 -22.54 -24.55
C ASN A 32 9.78 -21.77 -23.25
N TYR A 33 10.80 -21.27 -22.54
CA TYR A 33 10.64 -20.65 -21.22
C TYR A 33 9.80 -19.37 -21.24
N SER A 34 9.93 -18.55 -22.30
CA SER A 34 9.11 -17.35 -22.47
C SER A 34 7.63 -17.70 -22.60
N GLY A 35 7.30 -18.74 -23.37
CA GLY A 35 5.94 -19.27 -23.50
C GLY A 35 5.39 -19.79 -22.17
N LEU A 36 6.20 -20.50 -21.39
CA LEU A 36 5.82 -20.98 -20.06
C LEU A 36 5.56 -19.86 -19.06
N LYS A 37 6.34 -18.77 -19.11
CA LYS A 37 6.07 -17.57 -18.31
C LYS A 37 4.76 -16.91 -18.69
N VAL A 38 4.48 -16.76 -19.98
CA VAL A 38 3.21 -16.20 -20.46
C VAL A 38 2.02 -17.03 -19.98
N ALA A 39 2.08 -18.35 -20.14
CA ALA A 39 0.99 -19.23 -19.77
C ALA A 39 0.69 -19.25 -18.26
N SER A 40 1.73 -19.40 -17.45
CA SER A 40 1.58 -19.45 -15.99
C SER A 40 1.15 -18.09 -15.41
N LEU A 41 1.72 -16.97 -15.88
CA LEU A 41 1.28 -15.65 -15.44
C LEU A 41 -0.17 -15.36 -15.87
N ALA A 42 -0.58 -15.77 -17.07
CA ALA A 42 -1.97 -15.65 -17.52
C ALA A 42 -2.94 -16.46 -16.64
N GLN A 43 -2.52 -17.64 -16.18
CA GLN A 43 -3.27 -18.41 -15.20
C GLN A 43 -3.37 -17.63 -13.88
N TRP A 44 -2.28 -17.06 -13.38
CA TRP A 44 -2.27 -16.31 -12.12
C TRP A 44 -3.09 -15.01 -12.19
N ILE A 45 -3.13 -14.33 -13.34
CA ILE A 45 -4.03 -13.18 -13.58
C ILE A 45 -5.47 -13.56 -13.27
N LEU A 46 -5.91 -14.71 -13.80
CA LEU A 46 -7.26 -15.22 -13.63
C LEU A 46 -7.53 -15.70 -12.20
N GLU A 47 -6.66 -16.56 -11.67
CA GLU A 47 -6.85 -17.22 -10.36
C GLU A 47 -6.75 -16.26 -9.17
N SER A 48 -5.88 -15.26 -9.28
CA SER A 48 -5.69 -14.27 -8.22
C SER A 48 -6.53 -13.01 -8.40
N ALA A 49 -7.27 -12.90 -9.51
CA ALA A 49 -7.90 -11.65 -9.93
C ALA A 49 -6.90 -10.48 -9.89
N ARG A 50 -5.74 -10.67 -10.55
CA ARG A 50 -4.61 -9.71 -10.53
C ARG A 50 -4.14 -9.38 -9.11
N GLY A 51 -3.95 -10.42 -8.30
CA GLY A 51 -3.43 -10.33 -6.93
C GLY A 51 -4.43 -9.82 -5.88
N THR A 52 -5.70 -9.60 -6.23
CA THR A 52 -6.72 -9.10 -5.30
C THR A 52 -7.42 -10.19 -4.49
N SER A 53 -7.29 -11.47 -4.87
CA SER A 53 -7.90 -12.56 -4.12
C SER A 53 -7.30 -12.67 -2.71
N LEU A 54 -8.12 -13.00 -1.70
CA LEU A 54 -7.64 -13.14 -0.32
C LEU A 54 -6.55 -14.22 -0.20
N LEU A 55 -6.58 -15.23 -1.06
CA LEU A 55 -5.57 -16.28 -1.14
C LEU A 55 -4.23 -15.75 -1.67
N ALA A 56 -4.24 -14.82 -2.64
CA ALA A 56 -3.05 -14.11 -3.08
C ALA A 56 -2.54 -13.14 -2.00
N VAL A 57 -3.41 -12.28 -1.49
CA VAL A 57 -3.06 -11.21 -0.53
C VAL A 57 -2.54 -11.75 0.80
N ARG A 58 -3.20 -12.78 1.36
CA ARG A 58 -2.88 -13.27 2.71
C ARG A 58 -1.91 -14.44 2.72
N HIS A 59 -1.79 -15.15 1.60
CA HIS A 59 -1.10 -16.44 1.54
C HIS A 59 -0.10 -16.57 0.38
N TYR A 60 0.13 -15.49 -0.38
CA TYR A 60 0.99 -15.48 -1.57
C TYR A 60 0.67 -16.60 -2.56
N ASN A 61 -0.59 -17.03 -2.64
CA ASN A 61 -1.00 -18.13 -3.48
C ASN A 61 -1.87 -17.62 -4.62
N PHE A 62 -1.19 -17.13 -5.66
CA PHE A 62 -1.82 -16.53 -6.84
C PHE A 62 -2.34 -17.54 -7.84
N GLY A 63 -1.97 -18.82 -7.69
CA GLY A 63 -2.44 -19.89 -8.55
C GLY A 63 -3.70 -20.58 -8.03
N GLY A 64 -4.14 -20.35 -6.79
CA GLY A 64 -5.23 -21.17 -6.22
C GLY A 64 -4.79 -22.59 -5.86
N LEU A 65 -3.51 -22.79 -5.50
CA LEU A 65 -2.91 -24.11 -5.30
C LEU A 65 -3.47 -24.77 -4.02
N LYS A 66 -4.22 -25.87 -4.17
CA LYS A 66 -4.71 -26.69 -3.05
C LYS A 66 -3.56 -27.41 -2.35
N TRP A 67 -3.67 -27.62 -1.04
CA TRP A 67 -2.64 -28.31 -0.25
C TRP A 67 -2.49 -29.76 -0.69
N ARG A 68 -1.23 -30.22 -0.80
CA ARG A 68 -0.84 -31.61 -1.04
C ARG A 68 0.39 -31.89 -0.19
N ASP A 69 0.54 -33.10 0.31
CA ASP A 69 1.61 -33.39 1.29
C ASP A 69 3.01 -33.21 0.67
N GLU A 70 3.14 -33.42 -0.64
CA GLU A 70 4.37 -33.17 -1.40
C GLU A 70 4.75 -31.67 -1.51
N MET A 71 3.92 -30.76 -0.99
CA MET A 71 4.19 -29.32 -0.92
C MET A 71 4.81 -28.87 0.41
N SER A 72 5.03 -29.78 1.38
CA SER A 72 5.49 -29.44 2.73
C SER A 72 6.78 -28.62 2.79
N ASP A 73 7.68 -28.84 1.83
CA ASP A 73 8.98 -28.15 1.76
C ASP A 73 8.90 -26.77 1.07
N PHE A 74 7.73 -26.43 0.51
CA PHE A 74 7.52 -25.26 -0.32
C PHE A 74 6.44 -24.32 0.24
N ALA A 75 5.51 -24.85 1.04
CA ALA A 75 4.37 -24.11 1.57
C ALA A 75 3.94 -24.64 2.95
N THR A 76 3.10 -23.85 3.62
CA THR A 76 2.38 -24.26 4.83
C THR A 76 0.90 -24.47 4.52
N LYS A 77 0.26 -25.39 5.24
CA LYS A 77 -1.16 -25.74 5.04
C LYS A 77 -2.06 -24.69 5.69
N VAL A 78 -2.98 -24.12 4.91
CA VAL A 78 -3.98 -23.17 5.43
C VAL A 78 -5.39 -23.63 5.05
N LEU A 79 -6.33 -23.54 6.00
CA LEU A 79 -7.76 -23.73 5.71
C LEU A 79 -8.32 -22.45 5.11
N TYR A 80 -8.96 -22.54 3.96
CA TYR A 80 -9.51 -21.39 3.25
C TYR A 80 -10.90 -21.71 2.71
N GLU A 81 -11.83 -20.75 2.87
CA GLU A 81 -13.20 -20.87 2.41
C GLU A 81 -13.31 -20.33 0.98
N ALA A 82 -13.24 -21.24 0.01
CA ALA A 82 -13.38 -20.92 -1.40
C ALA A 82 -14.85 -20.95 -1.83
N ASN A 83 -15.12 -20.50 -3.06
CA ASN A 83 -16.48 -20.42 -3.61
C ASN A 83 -17.16 -21.81 -3.75
N ASP A 84 -16.38 -22.90 -3.78
CA ASP A 84 -16.81 -24.29 -3.81
C ASP A 84 -16.85 -24.96 -2.43
N GLY A 85 -16.52 -24.22 -1.36
CA GLY A 85 -16.52 -24.66 0.03
C GLY A 85 -15.14 -24.55 0.72
N PRO A 86 -15.07 -24.89 2.01
CA PRO A 86 -13.81 -24.90 2.76
C PRO A 86 -12.91 -26.06 2.32
N ASP A 87 -11.68 -25.73 1.95
CA ASP A 87 -10.65 -26.72 1.57
C ASP A 87 -9.27 -26.23 2.06
N TYR A 88 -8.27 -27.08 1.99
CA TYR A 88 -6.90 -26.72 2.36
C TYR A 88 -6.12 -26.24 1.14
N TYR A 89 -5.42 -25.12 1.32
CA TYR A 89 -4.59 -24.48 0.31
C TYR A 89 -3.15 -24.31 0.80
N CYS A 90 -2.26 -24.04 -0.15
CA CYS A 90 -0.88 -23.66 0.14
C CYS A 90 -0.81 -22.20 0.60
N ARG A 91 -0.03 -21.94 1.64
CA ARG A 91 0.48 -20.60 2.01
C ARG A 91 1.98 -20.57 1.80
N PHE A 92 2.43 -19.64 0.97
CA PHE A 92 3.85 -19.44 0.68
C PHE A 92 4.45 -18.37 1.59
N ALA A 93 5.76 -18.45 1.83
CA ALA A 93 6.47 -17.50 2.69
C ALA A 93 6.84 -16.20 1.97
N SER A 94 6.97 -16.24 0.64
CA SER A 94 7.33 -15.11 -0.24
C SER A 94 6.85 -15.36 -1.68
N LEU A 95 7.05 -14.36 -2.55
CA LEU A 95 6.76 -14.46 -3.98
C LEU A 95 7.65 -15.47 -4.69
N GLU A 96 8.93 -15.56 -4.32
CA GLU A 96 9.88 -16.56 -4.83
C GLU A 96 9.48 -17.96 -4.40
N ALA A 97 9.04 -18.13 -3.15
CA ALA A 97 8.53 -19.39 -2.64
C ALA A 97 7.26 -19.82 -3.39
N PHE A 98 6.36 -18.88 -3.71
CA PHE A 98 5.20 -19.13 -4.56
C PHE A 98 5.59 -19.56 -5.98
N ILE A 99 6.47 -18.83 -6.66
CA ILE A 99 6.89 -19.14 -8.03
C ILE A 99 7.51 -20.53 -8.08
N LYS A 100 8.44 -20.84 -7.18
CA LYS A 100 9.05 -22.18 -7.09
C LYS A 100 8.00 -23.25 -6.73
N GLY A 101 7.10 -22.94 -5.81
CA GLY A 101 6.02 -23.81 -5.37
C GLY A 101 5.01 -24.12 -6.46
N TYR A 102 4.67 -23.17 -7.32
CA TYR A 102 3.81 -23.39 -8.49
C TYR A 102 4.43 -24.43 -9.42
N TRP A 103 5.70 -24.25 -9.78
CA TRP A 103 6.38 -25.20 -10.67
C TRP A 103 6.52 -26.57 -10.01
N LYS A 104 6.81 -26.64 -8.71
CA LYS A 104 6.78 -27.91 -7.95
C LYS A 104 5.40 -28.56 -7.99
N PHE A 105 4.33 -27.78 -7.89
CA PHE A 105 2.98 -28.31 -7.88
C PHE A 105 2.63 -29.02 -9.20
N ILE A 106 3.11 -28.49 -10.32
CA ILE A 106 2.91 -29.04 -11.67
C ILE A 106 3.80 -30.27 -11.93
N THR A 107 4.83 -30.55 -11.13
CA THR A 107 5.59 -31.83 -11.28
C THR A 107 4.89 -33.03 -10.64
N ARG A 108 3.73 -32.85 -10.01
CA ARG A 108 3.06 -33.93 -9.24
C ARG A 108 2.03 -34.65 -10.10
N ASN A 109 1.68 -35.87 -9.72
CA ASN A 109 0.48 -36.53 -10.23
C ASN A 109 -0.77 -35.64 -9.95
N PRO A 110 -1.68 -35.44 -10.93
CA PRO A 110 -1.76 -36.10 -12.24
C PRO A 110 -1.17 -35.33 -13.44
N TYR A 111 -0.33 -34.31 -13.22
CA TYR A 111 0.35 -33.53 -14.27
C TYR A 111 1.57 -34.26 -14.86
N THR A 112 1.57 -35.59 -14.90
CA THR A 112 2.69 -36.40 -15.39
C THR A 112 2.98 -36.08 -16.87
N ASN A 113 4.25 -35.89 -17.22
CA ASN A 113 4.74 -35.55 -18.57
C ASN A 113 4.35 -34.14 -19.08
N TRP A 114 4.05 -33.18 -18.19
CA TRP A 114 3.73 -31.80 -18.59
C TRP A 114 4.85 -31.15 -19.42
N GLU A 115 6.09 -31.59 -19.25
CA GLU A 115 7.28 -31.14 -19.98
C GLU A 115 7.17 -31.35 -21.50
N ASP A 116 6.40 -32.34 -21.95
CA ASP A 116 6.15 -32.64 -23.36
C ASP A 116 5.18 -31.63 -24.02
N HIS A 117 4.51 -30.81 -23.20
CA HIS A 117 3.48 -29.85 -23.62
C HIS A 117 3.97 -28.40 -23.62
N THR A 118 5.28 -28.18 -23.61
CA THR A 118 5.89 -26.85 -23.41
C THR A 118 6.13 -26.06 -24.71
N SER A 119 5.83 -26.62 -25.89
CA SER A 119 6.20 -26.00 -27.17
C SER A 119 5.48 -24.69 -27.48
N SER A 120 4.39 -24.37 -26.77
CA SER A 120 3.71 -23.07 -26.83
C SER A 120 2.90 -22.85 -25.54
N PRO A 121 2.57 -21.60 -25.18
CA PRO A 121 1.72 -21.32 -24.03
C PRO A 121 0.33 -21.99 -24.16
N GLU A 122 -0.21 -22.08 -25.37
CA GLU A 122 -1.50 -22.73 -25.65
C GLU A 122 -1.45 -24.22 -25.33
N LYS A 123 -0.42 -24.95 -25.78
CA LYS A 123 -0.28 -26.38 -25.51
C LYS A 123 -0.07 -26.68 -24.03
N TYR A 124 0.67 -25.82 -23.33
CA TYR A 124 0.87 -25.98 -21.89
C TYR A 124 -0.47 -25.82 -21.13
N ILE A 125 -1.23 -24.75 -21.42
CA ILE A 125 -2.56 -24.54 -20.82
C ILE A 125 -3.58 -25.60 -21.26
N GLU A 126 -3.48 -26.09 -22.49
CA GLU A 126 -4.29 -27.21 -22.95
C GLU A 126 -4.08 -28.43 -22.05
N PHE A 127 -2.84 -28.82 -21.80
CA PHE A 127 -2.51 -29.94 -20.92
C PHE A 127 -2.92 -29.69 -19.45
N ILE A 128 -2.41 -28.62 -18.83
CA ILE A 128 -2.66 -28.42 -17.39
C ILE A 128 -4.12 -28.08 -17.11
N GLY A 129 -4.81 -27.39 -18.01
CA GLY A 129 -6.14 -26.85 -17.79
C GLY A 129 -7.22 -27.90 -17.54
N GLU A 130 -7.19 -29.05 -18.23
CA GLU A 130 -8.18 -30.13 -18.01
C GLU A 130 -8.07 -30.72 -16.61
N ILE A 131 -6.84 -30.76 -16.11
CA ILE A 131 -6.51 -31.33 -14.81
C ILE A 131 -6.79 -30.31 -13.70
N TYR A 132 -6.42 -29.06 -13.94
CA TYR A 132 -6.49 -27.97 -12.97
C TYR A 132 -7.94 -27.57 -12.68
N ALA A 133 -8.74 -27.44 -13.74
CA ALA A 133 -10.17 -27.14 -13.66
C ALA A 133 -10.90 -27.79 -14.85
N PRO A 134 -11.56 -28.95 -14.69
CA PRO A 134 -12.14 -29.74 -15.79
C PRO A 134 -13.35 -29.11 -16.51
N ASN A 135 -13.57 -27.80 -16.35
CA ASN A 135 -14.58 -27.03 -17.05
C ASN A 135 -14.07 -26.59 -18.43
N GLN A 136 -14.82 -26.90 -19.49
CA GLN A 136 -14.45 -26.54 -20.87
C GLN A 136 -14.19 -25.03 -21.09
N GLY A 137 -14.78 -24.15 -20.27
CA GLY A 137 -14.57 -22.70 -20.38
C GLY A 137 -13.29 -22.16 -19.72
N TYR A 138 -12.58 -22.98 -18.94
CA TYR A 138 -11.42 -22.53 -18.17
C TYR A 138 -10.24 -22.12 -19.07
N ARG A 139 -9.88 -22.98 -20.03
CA ARG A 139 -8.79 -22.75 -20.99
C ARG A 139 -8.94 -21.42 -21.73
N GLY A 140 -10.13 -21.16 -22.26
CA GLY A 140 -10.41 -19.91 -22.99
C GLY A 140 -10.26 -18.67 -22.10
N LYS A 141 -10.66 -18.74 -20.82
CA LYS A 141 -10.47 -17.63 -19.88
C LYS A 141 -9.00 -17.33 -19.61
N VAL A 142 -8.17 -18.36 -19.47
CA VAL A 142 -6.71 -18.21 -19.28
C VAL A 142 -6.06 -17.68 -20.56
N GLN A 143 -6.39 -18.25 -21.73
CA GLN A 143 -5.87 -17.80 -23.03
C GLN A 143 -6.21 -16.33 -23.32
N ASN A 144 -7.38 -15.86 -22.90
CA ASN A 144 -7.76 -14.44 -23.02
C ASN A 144 -6.85 -13.49 -22.21
N GLN A 145 -6.06 -13.99 -21.25
CA GLN A 145 -5.09 -13.18 -20.50
C GLN A 145 -3.69 -13.20 -21.12
N PHE A 146 -3.43 -13.92 -22.22
CA PHE A 146 -2.08 -14.03 -22.80
C PHE A 146 -1.52 -12.69 -23.26
N ALA A 147 -2.34 -11.85 -23.89
CA ALA A 147 -1.90 -10.51 -24.31
C ALA A 147 -1.44 -9.65 -23.12
N GLU A 148 -2.19 -9.70 -22.02
CA GLU A 148 -1.83 -8.98 -20.79
C GLU A 148 -0.58 -9.58 -20.13
N ALA A 149 -0.48 -10.90 -20.02
CA ALA A 149 0.69 -11.56 -19.45
C ALA A 149 1.98 -11.25 -20.23
N ARG A 150 1.88 -11.19 -21.56
CA ARG A 150 2.98 -10.78 -22.46
C ARG A 150 3.41 -9.33 -22.21
N GLN A 151 2.45 -8.41 -22.14
CA GLN A 151 2.71 -7.01 -21.81
C GLN A 151 3.40 -6.87 -20.45
N LEU A 152 2.88 -7.54 -19.42
CA LEU A 152 3.42 -7.51 -18.05
C LEU A 152 4.84 -8.08 -17.97
N LEU A 153 5.15 -9.14 -18.72
CA LEU A 153 6.50 -9.71 -18.79
C LEU A 153 7.44 -8.90 -19.70
N ALA A 154 6.94 -7.85 -20.35
CA ALA A 154 7.62 -7.14 -21.44
C ALA A 154 8.11 -8.09 -22.55
N LEU A 155 7.33 -9.13 -22.84
CA LEU A 155 7.53 -10.05 -23.95
C LEU A 155 6.55 -9.60 -25.05
N SER A 156 7.05 -9.06 -26.17
CA SER A 156 6.16 -8.56 -27.23
C SER A 156 5.48 -9.72 -27.99
N ASP A 157 4.28 -9.47 -28.54
CA ASP A 157 3.57 -10.37 -29.46
C ASP A 157 3.99 -10.18 -30.94
N THR A 158 5.11 -9.50 -31.21
CA THR A 158 5.63 -9.25 -32.58
C THR A 158 7.09 -8.72 -32.49
N PRO A 159 7.95 -8.92 -33.52
CA PRO A 159 9.40 -8.66 -33.46
C PRO A 159 9.70 -7.15 -33.28
N PRO A 160 10.92 -6.74 -32.92
CA PRO A 160 11.16 -5.55 -32.10
C PRO A 160 10.80 -4.26 -32.84
N LEU A 161 10.12 -3.35 -32.15
CA LEU A 161 10.01 -1.94 -32.55
C LEU A 161 10.14 -1.05 -31.30
N SER A 162 11.24 -0.29 -31.25
CA SER A 162 11.55 0.72 -30.24
C SER A 162 10.84 2.04 -30.56
N GLN A 163 10.71 2.90 -29.54
CA GLN A 163 10.63 4.35 -29.72
C GLN A 163 11.72 4.81 -30.70
N GLY A 164 11.44 5.85 -31.50
CA GLY A 164 12.41 6.38 -32.47
C GLY A 164 13.71 6.79 -31.77
N THR A 165 14.83 6.46 -32.39
CA THR A 165 16.18 6.68 -31.87
C THR A 165 16.97 7.50 -32.90
N TRP A 166 17.82 8.42 -32.44
CA TRP A 166 18.87 9.02 -33.24
C TRP A 166 19.94 7.96 -33.47
N ILE A 167 20.20 7.56 -34.72
CA ILE A 167 20.96 6.32 -34.97
C ILE A 167 22.28 6.51 -35.72
N GLN A 168 22.53 7.69 -36.29
CA GLN A 168 23.82 7.97 -36.92
C GLN A 168 24.24 9.40 -36.63
N GLU A 169 25.39 9.52 -35.97
CA GLU A 169 26.09 10.75 -35.71
C GLU A 169 27.36 10.75 -36.57
N THR A 170 27.57 11.84 -37.29
CA THR A 170 28.81 12.12 -38.01
C THR A 170 29.48 13.35 -37.39
N ASP A 171 30.70 13.64 -37.84
CA ASP A 171 31.42 14.83 -37.40
C ASP A 171 30.68 16.13 -37.80
N GLU A 172 29.83 16.06 -38.83
CA GLU A 172 29.15 17.24 -39.42
C GLU A 172 27.62 17.26 -39.15
N ALA A 173 26.96 16.12 -38.85
CA ALA A 173 25.49 16.05 -38.70
C ALA A 173 24.94 14.88 -37.86
N LEU A 174 23.69 14.99 -37.40
CA LEU A 174 22.88 13.98 -36.69
C LEU A 174 21.59 13.64 -37.47
N TYR A 175 21.21 12.35 -37.53
CA TYR A 175 20.07 11.87 -38.33
C TYR A 175 18.98 11.18 -37.49
N TRP A 176 17.72 11.58 -37.69
CA TRP A 176 16.56 11.02 -36.97
C TRP A 176 15.77 10.00 -37.79
N MET A 177 15.36 8.90 -37.14
CA MET A 177 14.55 7.85 -37.75
C MET A 177 13.35 7.43 -36.89
N LYS A 178 12.24 7.09 -37.56
CA LYS A 178 11.06 6.45 -36.95
C LYS A 178 10.59 5.29 -37.81
N GLY A 179 10.80 4.06 -37.33
CA GLY A 179 10.49 2.87 -38.11
C GLY A 179 11.42 2.73 -39.32
N GLN A 180 10.86 2.67 -40.54
CA GLN A 180 11.61 2.53 -41.81
C GLN A 180 11.82 3.84 -42.59
N TYR A 181 11.57 4.99 -41.95
CA TYR A 181 11.60 6.31 -42.59
C TYR A 181 12.67 7.21 -41.96
N TYR A 182 13.39 7.94 -42.81
CA TYR A 182 14.20 9.09 -42.42
C TYR A 182 13.31 10.33 -42.37
N ILE A 183 13.52 11.18 -41.37
CA ILE A 183 12.61 12.29 -41.12
C ILE A 183 13.37 13.63 -41.10
N ASP A 184 14.46 13.77 -40.33
CA ASP A 184 15.21 15.05 -40.27
C ASP A 184 16.75 14.85 -40.19
N GLN A 185 17.50 15.81 -40.74
CA GLN A 185 18.95 15.99 -40.54
C GLN A 185 19.22 17.28 -39.76
N VAL A 186 20.11 17.19 -38.77
CA VAL A 186 20.59 18.33 -37.98
C VAL A 186 22.07 18.54 -38.28
N ASP A 187 22.40 19.65 -38.93
CA ASP A 187 23.79 20.03 -39.21
C ASP A 187 24.44 20.69 -38.00
N LYS A 188 25.68 20.32 -37.71
CA LYS A 188 26.50 20.88 -36.62
C LYS A 188 27.35 22.02 -37.19
N VAL A 189 26.84 23.24 -37.19
CA VAL A 189 27.61 24.41 -37.64
C VAL A 189 28.28 25.08 -36.45
N PRO A 190 29.62 25.18 -36.38
CA PRO A 190 30.29 25.85 -35.26
C PRO A 190 30.01 27.36 -35.27
N ASP A 191 29.70 27.92 -34.11
CA ASP A 191 29.71 29.36 -33.85
C ASP A 191 30.45 29.70 -32.54
N ASP A 192 30.52 31.00 -32.22
CA ASP A 192 31.35 31.51 -31.13
C ASP A 192 30.82 31.14 -29.71
N GLU A 193 29.62 30.57 -29.58
CA GLU A 193 29.05 30.09 -28.30
C GLU A 193 28.73 28.58 -28.29
N GLY A 194 28.90 27.87 -29.42
CA GLY A 194 28.68 26.43 -29.53
C GLY A 194 28.38 25.96 -30.96
N PHE A 195 27.30 25.18 -31.11
CA PHE A 195 26.80 24.72 -32.42
C PHE A 195 25.44 25.39 -32.72
N ALA A 196 25.29 26.00 -33.89
CA ALA A 196 24.00 26.44 -34.40
C ALA A 196 23.24 25.25 -35.01
N VAL A 197 21.96 25.14 -34.67
CA VAL A 197 21.07 24.06 -35.14
C VAL A 197 20.37 24.51 -36.43
N VAL A 198 20.70 23.86 -37.54
CA VAL A 198 19.93 23.95 -38.79
C VAL A 198 19.27 22.60 -39.02
N ILE A 199 17.94 22.60 -39.07
CA ILE A 199 17.13 21.41 -39.36
C ILE A 199 16.75 21.47 -40.83
N THR A 200 17.17 20.45 -41.59
CA THR A 200 16.83 20.34 -43.01
C THR A 200 15.88 19.17 -43.21
N ASP A 201 14.76 19.42 -43.89
CA ASP A 201 13.83 18.37 -44.32
C ASP A 201 14.55 17.46 -45.32
N LEU A 202 14.70 16.19 -44.96
CA LEU A 202 15.42 15.20 -45.75
C LEU A 202 14.75 14.92 -47.12
N LYS A 203 13.49 15.33 -47.32
CA LYS A 203 12.80 15.31 -48.62
C LYS A 203 13.49 16.18 -49.66
N GLU A 204 13.97 17.37 -49.29
CA GLU A 204 14.70 18.26 -50.21
C GLU A 204 16.12 17.75 -50.47
N TRP A 205 16.79 17.19 -49.46
CA TRP A 205 18.16 16.68 -49.56
C TRP A 205 18.31 15.50 -50.54
N PHE A 206 17.45 14.48 -50.44
CA PHE A 206 17.49 13.34 -51.36
C PHE A 206 16.98 13.68 -52.78
N SER A 207 16.30 14.80 -52.96
CA SER A 207 15.87 15.29 -54.28
C SER A 207 17.01 15.95 -55.07
N GLY A 208 18.10 16.35 -54.41
CA GLY A 208 19.26 17.03 -55.00
C GLY A 208 20.63 16.39 -54.78
N SER A 209 20.76 15.34 -53.96
CA SER A 209 22.05 14.69 -53.66
C SER A 209 22.42 13.60 -54.67
N GLN A 210 23.74 13.35 -54.85
CA GLN A 210 24.23 12.25 -55.70
C GLN A 210 24.07 10.85 -55.09
N TYR A 211 23.55 10.75 -53.87
CA TYR A 211 23.48 9.52 -53.08
C TYR A 211 22.02 9.13 -52.83
N PRO A 212 21.48 8.10 -53.50
CA PRO A 212 20.09 7.70 -53.33
C PRO A 212 19.86 7.08 -51.95
N ALA A 213 18.64 7.22 -51.42
CA ALA A 213 18.21 6.53 -50.21
C ALA A 213 18.35 4.99 -50.37
N PRO A 214 18.74 4.24 -49.32
CA PRO A 214 18.90 2.79 -49.39
C PRO A 214 17.62 2.07 -49.83
N GLN A 215 17.75 1.06 -50.71
CA GLN A 215 16.61 0.37 -51.37
C GLN A 215 15.54 -0.24 -50.44
N SER A 216 15.87 -0.46 -49.16
CA SER A 216 14.96 -1.04 -48.16
C SER A 216 14.16 -0.01 -47.34
N MET A 217 14.37 1.30 -47.56
CA MET A 217 13.73 2.37 -46.80
C MET A 217 12.92 3.31 -47.70
N LYS A 218 11.95 4.00 -47.12
CA LYS A 218 11.03 4.92 -47.83
C LYS A 218 11.17 6.34 -47.26
N ILE A 219 10.98 7.34 -48.11
CA ILE A 219 10.82 8.75 -47.69
C ILE A 219 9.34 8.96 -47.35
N ALA A 220 9.05 9.62 -46.22
CA ALA A 220 7.67 9.94 -45.85
C ALA A 220 7.21 11.13 -46.70
N GLU A 221 6.22 10.95 -47.58
CA GLU A 221 5.59 12.04 -48.34
C GLU A 221 4.25 12.43 -47.71
N GLY A 222 4.10 13.68 -47.27
CA GLY A 222 2.81 14.29 -46.93
C GLY A 222 2.88 15.38 -45.86
N ASP A 223 2.18 16.50 -46.11
CA ASP A 223 2.20 17.72 -45.28
C ASP A 223 1.62 17.47 -43.88
N VAL A 224 2.47 17.59 -42.85
CA VAL A 224 2.01 17.73 -41.47
C VAL A 224 1.55 19.16 -41.30
N GLN A 225 0.24 19.40 -41.36
CA GLN A 225 -0.34 20.71 -41.11
C GLN A 225 -0.04 21.11 -39.65
N GLU A 226 0.68 22.22 -39.45
CA GLU A 226 0.96 22.74 -38.12
C GLU A 226 -0.35 22.97 -37.35
N PRO A 227 -0.49 22.44 -36.12
CA PRO A 227 -1.61 22.79 -35.28
C PRO A 227 -1.49 24.26 -34.88
N SER A 228 -2.54 25.03 -35.19
CA SER A 228 -2.73 26.38 -34.64
C SER A 228 -2.69 26.35 -33.10
N PRO A 229 -2.26 27.44 -32.43
CA PRO A 229 -2.21 27.47 -30.98
C PRO A 229 -3.62 27.33 -30.42
N ILE A 230 -3.87 26.23 -29.70
CA ILE A 230 -5.12 26.01 -28.97
C ILE A 230 -4.91 26.39 -27.49
N PRO A 231 -5.82 27.17 -26.89
CA PRO A 231 -5.77 27.55 -25.47
C PRO A 231 -5.82 26.33 -24.55
N VAL A 232 -5.22 26.48 -23.37
CA VAL A 232 -5.13 25.45 -22.31
C VAL A 232 -6.54 24.91 -21.95
N ASP A 233 -6.77 23.62 -22.17
CA ASP A 233 -7.93 22.88 -21.66
C ASP A 233 -7.49 21.71 -20.78
N HIS A 234 -7.87 21.76 -19.50
CA HIS A 234 -7.58 20.76 -18.49
C HIS A 234 -8.70 19.71 -18.48
N ARG A 235 -8.70 18.70 -19.36
CA ARG A 235 -9.42 17.41 -19.18
C ARG A 235 -9.14 16.45 -20.33
N ALA A 236 -8.32 15.43 -20.08
CA ALA A 236 -8.24 14.24 -20.94
C ALA A 236 -8.01 12.98 -20.08
N GLN A 237 -8.95 12.68 -19.19
CA GLN A 237 -9.11 11.31 -18.69
C GLN A 237 -9.83 10.45 -19.75
N LYS A 238 -9.51 9.15 -19.84
CA LYS A 238 -10.27 8.23 -20.72
C LYS A 238 -11.76 8.22 -20.30
N PRO A 239 -12.72 8.30 -21.23
CA PRO A 239 -14.13 8.37 -20.87
C PRO A 239 -14.60 7.07 -20.22
N HIS A 240 -15.23 7.17 -19.04
CA HIS A 240 -15.98 6.10 -18.42
C HIS A 240 -17.18 5.77 -19.32
N ARG A 241 -17.36 4.49 -19.66
CA ARG A 241 -18.50 4.05 -20.49
C ARG A 241 -19.71 3.79 -19.60
N LYS A 242 -20.91 4.19 -20.05
CA LYS A 242 -22.17 3.82 -19.37
C LYS A 242 -22.24 2.29 -19.29
N PRO A 243 -22.45 1.68 -18.11
CA PRO A 243 -22.65 0.25 -18.02
C PRO A 243 -23.93 -0.16 -18.77
N SER A 244 -24.03 -1.44 -19.13
CA SER A 244 -25.25 -1.97 -19.73
C SER A 244 -26.42 -1.85 -18.74
N VAL A 245 -27.50 -1.21 -19.18
CA VAL A 245 -28.72 -1.05 -18.38
C VAL A 245 -29.92 -1.59 -19.13
N MET A 246 -30.84 -2.22 -18.41
CA MET A 246 -32.21 -2.45 -18.90
C MET A 246 -33.04 -1.21 -18.60
N PHE A 247 -33.91 -0.79 -19.52
CA PHE A 247 -34.81 0.34 -19.28
C PHE A 247 -36.23 -0.18 -19.03
N ASP A 248 -36.80 0.16 -17.86
CA ASP A 248 -38.16 -0.18 -17.46
C ASP A 248 -38.78 1.03 -16.75
N GLU A 249 -39.47 1.88 -17.51
CA GLU A 249 -39.84 3.22 -17.06
C GLU A 249 -40.93 3.20 -15.97
N SER A 250 -40.58 3.73 -14.79
CA SER A 250 -41.53 3.95 -13.70
C SER A 250 -42.47 5.12 -14.03
N PRO A 251 -43.79 5.00 -13.77
CA PRO A 251 -44.73 6.12 -13.91
C PRO A 251 -44.55 7.19 -12.82
N ASN A 252 -43.82 6.90 -11.74
CA ASN A 252 -43.64 7.78 -10.59
C ASN A 252 -42.47 8.76 -10.79
N HIS A 253 -42.55 9.62 -11.80
CA HIS A 253 -41.53 10.64 -12.05
C HIS A 253 -42.17 11.95 -12.51
N THR A 254 -41.39 13.02 -12.54
CA THR A 254 -41.78 14.29 -13.17
C THR A 254 -40.91 14.53 -14.39
N LYS A 255 -41.53 14.83 -15.53
CA LYS A 255 -40.79 15.15 -16.76
C LYS A 255 -39.94 16.41 -16.58
N GLY A 256 -38.68 16.34 -16.96
CA GLY A 256 -37.68 17.39 -16.83
C GLY A 256 -37.26 17.67 -15.38
N ARG A 257 -36.29 18.59 -15.24
CA ARG A 257 -35.70 19.00 -13.94
C ARG A 257 -36.01 20.43 -13.52
N ALA A 258 -36.97 21.08 -14.22
CA ALA A 258 -37.34 22.47 -13.98
C ALA A 258 -36.15 23.45 -13.98
N GLY A 259 -35.23 23.28 -14.94
CA GLY A 259 -34.05 24.14 -15.12
C GLY A 259 -32.88 23.87 -14.17
N GLN A 260 -32.96 22.85 -13.31
CA GLN A 260 -31.84 22.43 -12.46
C GLN A 260 -30.89 21.50 -13.20
N THR A 261 -29.59 21.65 -12.95
CA THR A 261 -28.55 20.71 -13.40
C THR A 261 -28.46 19.53 -12.44
N ILE A 262 -27.95 18.40 -12.93
CA ILE A 262 -27.59 17.26 -12.09
C ILE A 262 -26.24 17.58 -11.45
N ASP A 263 -26.20 17.65 -10.13
CA ASP A 263 -24.99 18.01 -9.37
C ASP A 263 -24.73 17.07 -8.17
N THR A 264 -25.52 16.00 -8.05
CA THR A 264 -25.52 15.10 -6.89
C THR A 264 -25.89 13.68 -7.29
N ILE A 265 -25.25 12.70 -6.66
CA ILE A 265 -25.68 11.29 -6.69
C ILE A 265 -26.05 10.90 -5.26
N PHE A 266 -27.27 10.40 -5.07
CA PHE A 266 -27.70 9.78 -3.82
C PHE A 266 -27.67 8.25 -3.92
N ILE A 267 -26.97 7.63 -2.98
CA ILE A 267 -26.89 6.18 -2.85
C ILE A 267 -27.91 5.68 -1.82
N HIS A 268 -28.67 4.67 -2.21
CA HIS A 268 -29.77 4.07 -1.47
C HIS A 268 -29.65 2.55 -1.34
N ASN A 269 -30.43 1.98 -0.41
CA ASN A 269 -30.70 0.55 -0.31
C ASN A 269 -32.21 0.29 -0.41
N THR A 270 -32.60 -0.82 -1.01
CA THR A 270 -34.02 -1.10 -1.31
C THR A 270 -34.87 -1.55 -0.11
N ASP A 271 -34.26 -2.14 0.93
CA ASP A 271 -34.95 -2.96 1.96
C ASP A 271 -35.94 -3.97 1.36
N GLY A 272 -35.58 -4.54 0.20
CA GLY A 272 -36.41 -5.42 -0.61
C GLY A 272 -35.59 -6.13 -1.69
N SER A 273 -36.20 -7.08 -2.41
CA SER A 273 -35.52 -7.73 -3.53
C SER A 273 -35.45 -6.82 -4.76
N PHE A 274 -34.54 -7.12 -5.69
CA PHE A 274 -34.38 -6.38 -6.94
C PHE A 274 -35.69 -6.30 -7.74
N ALA A 275 -36.29 -7.46 -8.03
CA ALA A 275 -37.58 -7.54 -8.73
C ALA A 275 -38.74 -6.89 -7.94
N GLY A 276 -38.73 -7.02 -6.61
CA GLY A 276 -39.73 -6.39 -5.74
C GLY A 276 -39.67 -4.86 -5.78
N THR A 277 -38.46 -4.31 -5.86
CA THR A 277 -38.23 -2.85 -5.93
C THR A 277 -38.73 -2.29 -7.27
N ILE A 278 -38.41 -2.95 -8.38
CA ILE A 278 -38.89 -2.58 -9.72
C ILE A 278 -40.42 -2.57 -9.75
N SER A 279 -41.04 -3.65 -9.24
CA SER A 279 -42.50 -3.74 -9.12
C SER A 279 -43.10 -2.61 -8.26
N TRP A 280 -42.45 -2.27 -7.14
CA TRP A 280 -42.90 -1.20 -6.26
C TRP A 280 -42.81 0.19 -6.92
N PHE A 281 -41.76 0.46 -7.68
CA PHE A 281 -41.61 1.69 -8.44
C PHE A 281 -42.59 1.79 -9.62
N ASN A 282 -43.07 0.66 -10.15
CA ASN A 282 -44.11 0.63 -11.18
C ASN A 282 -45.54 0.78 -10.63
N ASN A 283 -45.73 0.65 -9.31
CA ASN A 283 -47.01 0.92 -8.66
C ASN A 283 -47.23 2.42 -8.48
N THR A 284 -48.23 3.00 -9.14
CA THR A 284 -48.55 4.44 -9.05
C THR A 284 -48.91 4.89 -7.63
N ASP A 285 -49.40 3.98 -6.78
CA ASP A 285 -49.76 4.32 -5.40
C ASP A 285 -48.53 4.49 -4.50
N SER A 286 -47.36 3.98 -4.90
CA SER A 286 -46.15 4.07 -4.08
C SER A 286 -45.59 5.50 -4.01
N GLN A 287 -45.83 6.32 -5.06
CA GLN A 287 -45.36 7.70 -5.17
C GLN A 287 -43.85 7.84 -4.92
N VAL A 288 -43.06 6.80 -5.26
CA VAL A 288 -41.61 6.79 -5.14
C VAL A 288 -40.97 6.11 -6.35
N SER A 289 -39.77 6.55 -6.69
CA SER A 289 -38.93 5.96 -7.73
C SER A 289 -37.48 6.40 -7.53
N ALA A 290 -36.53 5.65 -8.11
CA ALA A 290 -35.16 6.08 -8.29
C ALA A 290 -34.80 6.06 -9.78
N HIS A 291 -33.63 6.59 -10.14
CA HIS A 291 -33.20 6.56 -11.54
C HIS A 291 -32.67 5.17 -11.91
N TYR A 292 -31.93 4.54 -10.99
CA TYR A 292 -31.31 3.23 -11.20
C TYR A 292 -31.57 2.30 -10.04
N VAL A 293 -31.69 1.00 -10.32
CA VAL A 293 -31.71 -0.10 -9.35
C VAL A 293 -30.63 -1.10 -9.73
N ILE A 294 -29.84 -1.57 -8.76
CA ILE A 294 -28.74 -2.53 -8.94
C ILE A 294 -29.02 -3.81 -8.15
N SER A 295 -28.98 -4.96 -8.83
CA SER A 295 -29.16 -6.28 -8.23
C SER A 295 -27.90 -6.77 -7.50
N ARG A 296 -28.03 -7.79 -6.66
CA ARG A 296 -26.86 -8.47 -6.05
C ARG A 296 -25.94 -9.16 -7.05
N GLN A 297 -26.36 -9.34 -8.30
CA GLN A 297 -25.56 -9.91 -9.38
C GLN A 297 -24.94 -8.83 -10.28
N GLY A 298 -25.14 -7.54 -9.97
CA GLY A 298 -24.61 -6.42 -10.74
C GLY A 298 -25.45 -6.04 -11.96
N GLU A 299 -26.67 -6.55 -12.07
CA GLU A 299 -27.61 -6.11 -13.11
C GLU A 299 -28.13 -4.71 -12.78
N ILE A 300 -28.24 -3.85 -13.78
CA ILE A 300 -28.70 -2.48 -13.61
C ILE A 300 -29.99 -2.27 -14.41
N VAL A 301 -31.04 -1.80 -13.75
CA VAL A 301 -32.26 -1.31 -14.39
C VAL A 301 -32.36 0.19 -14.20
N GLN A 302 -32.49 0.93 -15.30
CA GLN A 302 -32.82 2.34 -15.30
C GLN A 302 -34.35 2.49 -15.31
N MET A 303 -34.90 3.05 -14.24
CA MET A 303 -36.34 3.23 -14.03
C MET A 303 -36.83 4.62 -14.44
N VAL A 304 -35.96 5.62 -14.39
CA VAL A 304 -36.26 7.01 -14.80
C VAL A 304 -35.07 7.52 -15.60
N LYS A 305 -35.35 8.21 -16.72
CA LYS A 305 -34.29 8.83 -17.54
C LYS A 305 -33.56 9.89 -16.73
N ASP A 306 -32.28 10.08 -17.00
CA ASP A 306 -31.49 11.08 -16.29
C ASP A 306 -32.03 12.51 -16.53
N GLU A 307 -32.67 12.80 -17.66
CA GLU A 307 -33.28 14.11 -17.94
C GLU A 307 -34.54 14.42 -17.13
N ASP A 308 -35.16 13.39 -16.54
CA ASP A 308 -36.40 13.47 -15.77
C ASP A 308 -36.12 13.39 -14.27
N THR A 309 -37.09 13.80 -13.45
CA THR A 309 -36.97 13.84 -11.99
C THR A 309 -37.61 12.61 -11.35
N ALA A 310 -36.81 11.65 -10.88
CA ALA A 310 -37.28 10.56 -10.02
C ALA A 310 -37.65 11.05 -8.60
N TRP A 311 -38.47 10.30 -7.87
CA TRP A 311 -38.99 10.67 -6.55
C TRP A 311 -38.34 9.84 -5.43
N HIS A 312 -37.08 10.15 -5.06
CA HIS A 312 -36.29 9.32 -4.14
C HIS A 312 -35.80 10.03 -2.87
N ALA A 313 -35.50 11.33 -2.91
CA ALA A 313 -34.83 12.05 -1.84
C ALA A 313 -35.78 12.62 -0.77
N GLY A 314 -37.09 12.47 -0.92
CA GLY A 314 -38.10 13.02 -0.01
C GLY A 314 -38.34 14.54 -0.13
N ARG A 315 -37.35 15.31 -0.61
CA ARG A 315 -37.49 16.74 -0.94
C ARG A 315 -37.48 16.95 -2.45
N ARG A 316 -38.48 17.69 -2.94
CA ARG A 316 -38.60 18.01 -4.37
C ARG A 316 -37.41 18.80 -4.93
N SER A 317 -36.79 19.65 -4.12
CA SER A 317 -35.57 20.39 -4.49
C SER A 317 -34.39 19.45 -4.73
N ASP A 318 -34.22 18.44 -3.88
CA ASP A 318 -33.12 17.49 -3.96
C ASP A 318 -33.34 16.55 -5.15
N ASN A 319 -34.55 16.01 -5.32
CA ASN A 319 -34.92 15.17 -6.46
C ASN A 319 -34.54 15.79 -7.81
N ARG A 320 -34.81 17.09 -8.00
CA ARG A 320 -34.58 17.78 -9.28
C ARG A 320 -33.11 17.85 -9.70
N ARG A 321 -32.20 17.87 -8.73
CA ARG A 321 -30.75 18.07 -8.94
C ARG A 321 -29.90 16.82 -8.71
N SER A 322 -30.53 15.69 -8.40
CA SER A 322 -29.83 14.45 -8.10
C SER A 322 -30.22 13.28 -9.00
N ILE A 323 -29.29 12.35 -9.15
CA ILE A 323 -29.55 10.96 -9.55
C ILE A 323 -29.67 10.10 -8.29
N GLY A 324 -30.62 9.17 -8.28
CA GLY A 324 -30.85 8.24 -7.17
C GLY A 324 -30.56 6.81 -7.63
N ILE A 325 -29.73 6.09 -6.87
CA ILE A 325 -29.30 4.71 -7.18
C ILE A 325 -29.64 3.79 -6.02
N GLU A 326 -30.54 2.84 -6.25
CA GLU A 326 -31.00 1.85 -5.28
C GLU A 326 -30.20 0.55 -5.40
N HIS A 327 -29.66 0.05 -4.29
CA HIS A 327 -28.94 -1.22 -4.26
C HIS A 327 -29.75 -2.28 -3.51
N GLU A 328 -29.90 -3.46 -4.10
CA GLU A 328 -30.61 -4.58 -3.50
C GLU A 328 -29.98 -5.04 -2.17
N ALA A 329 -30.62 -4.68 -1.07
CA ALA A 329 -30.27 -5.16 0.25
C ALA A 329 -31.51 -5.31 1.12
N THR A 330 -31.47 -6.27 2.03
CA THR A 330 -32.51 -6.49 3.04
C THR A 330 -31.88 -6.61 4.41
N LYS A 331 -32.70 -6.57 5.46
CA LYS A 331 -32.23 -6.78 6.84
C LYS A 331 -31.41 -8.08 7.03
N VAL A 332 -31.66 -9.10 6.20
CA VAL A 332 -30.95 -10.38 6.24
C VAL A 332 -29.82 -10.50 5.19
N ARG A 333 -29.91 -9.79 4.06
CA ARG A 333 -28.89 -9.76 3.01
C ARG A 333 -28.29 -8.36 2.93
N ARG A 334 -27.38 -8.08 3.87
CA ARG A 334 -26.67 -6.81 4.03
C ARG A 334 -25.38 -6.77 3.19
N GLY A 335 -24.82 -5.57 3.06
CA GLY A 335 -23.56 -5.33 2.38
C GLY A 335 -23.64 -5.46 0.87
N LEU A 336 -22.63 -4.89 0.21
CA LEU A 336 -22.39 -5.04 -1.22
C LEU A 336 -21.89 -6.47 -1.53
N THR A 337 -22.33 -7.03 -2.65
CA THR A 337 -21.60 -8.13 -3.30
C THR A 337 -20.56 -7.53 -4.25
N THR A 338 -19.52 -8.29 -4.60
CA THR A 338 -18.51 -7.83 -5.57
C THR A 338 -19.11 -7.39 -6.91
N ALA A 339 -20.12 -8.12 -7.42
CA ALA A 339 -20.77 -7.80 -8.68
C ALA A 339 -21.60 -6.51 -8.59
N MET A 340 -22.35 -6.33 -7.48
CA MET A 340 -23.09 -5.10 -7.22
C MET A 340 -22.16 -3.90 -7.05
N GLU A 341 -21.06 -4.07 -6.30
CA GLU A 341 -20.06 -3.03 -6.06
C GLU A 341 -19.40 -2.59 -7.37
N SER A 342 -18.97 -3.55 -8.20
CA SER A 342 -18.39 -3.27 -9.52
C SER A 342 -19.36 -2.52 -10.43
N ALA A 343 -20.64 -2.94 -10.46
CA ALA A 343 -21.69 -2.27 -11.22
C ALA A 343 -21.96 -0.85 -10.71
N SER A 344 -21.97 -0.66 -9.38
CA SER A 344 -22.14 0.63 -8.72
C SER A 344 -21.00 1.60 -9.07
N ILE A 345 -19.74 1.16 -8.93
CA ILE A 345 -18.55 1.96 -9.24
C ILE A 345 -18.56 2.40 -10.70
N ALA A 346 -18.83 1.48 -11.63
CA ALA A 346 -18.87 1.78 -13.06
C ALA A 346 -19.96 2.80 -13.39
N LEU A 347 -21.17 2.64 -12.82
CA LEU A 347 -22.27 3.57 -13.03
C LEU A 347 -21.98 4.94 -12.42
N VAL A 348 -21.48 4.99 -11.19
CA VAL A 348 -21.21 6.25 -10.47
C VAL A 348 -20.09 7.03 -11.15
N LYS A 349 -18.97 6.40 -11.54
CA LYS A 349 -17.89 7.07 -12.29
C LYS A 349 -18.37 7.61 -13.64
N TYR A 350 -19.17 6.83 -14.37
CA TYR A 350 -19.82 7.33 -15.59
C TYR A 350 -20.65 8.59 -15.33
N LEU A 351 -21.55 8.55 -14.34
CA LEU A 351 -22.43 9.68 -14.01
C LEU A 351 -21.64 10.90 -13.51
N MET A 352 -20.59 10.68 -12.72
CA MET A 352 -19.67 11.74 -12.28
C MET A 352 -19.04 12.46 -13.48
N GLN A 353 -18.50 11.70 -14.43
CA GLN A 353 -17.90 12.27 -15.62
C GLN A 353 -18.93 12.92 -16.57
N GLN A 354 -20.10 12.31 -16.76
CA GLN A 354 -21.14 12.85 -17.67
C GLN A 354 -21.70 14.18 -17.20
N TYR A 355 -21.86 14.36 -15.89
CA TYR A 355 -22.53 15.52 -15.30
C TYR A 355 -21.58 16.42 -14.50
N ASP A 356 -20.26 16.17 -14.58
CA ASP A 356 -19.22 16.89 -13.84
C ASP A 356 -19.49 16.96 -12.32
N ILE A 357 -19.91 15.83 -11.76
CA ILE A 357 -20.25 15.71 -10.33
C ILE A 357 -18.97 15.36 -9.57
N PRO A 358 -18.47 16.23 -8.67
CA PRO A 358 -17.30 15.90 -7.88
C PRO A 358 -17.63 14.79 -6.86
N ILE A 359 -16.62 14.00 -6.48
CA ILE A 359 -16.75 12.91 -5.49
C ILE A 359 -17.42 13.36 -4.19
N SER A 360 -17.21 14.61 -3.76
CA SER A 360 -17.84 15.20 -2.58
C SER A 360 -19.37 15.31 -2.66
N ARG A 361 -19.94 15.14 -3.86
CA ARG A 361 -21.38 15.18 -4.16
C ARG A 361 -21.98 13.80 -4.45
N VAL A 362 -21.20 12.73 -4.21
CA VAL A 362 -21.73 11.37 -4.07
C VAL A 362 -22.04 11.16 -2.58
N LEU A 363 -23.32 11.18 -2.25
CA LEU A 363 -23.82 11.26 -0.88
C LEU A 363 -24.67 10.04 -0.53
N PRO A 364 -24.66 9.59 0.74
CA PRO A 364 -25.69 8.67 1.20
C PRO A 364 -27.05 9.40 1.24
N HIS A 365 -28.16 8.69 1.12
CA HIS A 365 -29.50 9.29 1.32
C HIS A 365 -29.74 9.78 2.76
N ARG A 366 -28.85 9.47 3.70
CA ARG A 366 -28.95 9.88 5.10
C ARG A 366 -29.15 11.39 5.19
N GLN A 367 -30.28 11.79 5.74
CA GLN A 367 -30.69 13.18 5.83
C GLN A 367 -31.23 13.46 7.24
N ASP A 368 -30.61 14.39 7.95
CA ASP A 368 -31.12 14.96 9.21
C ASP A 368 -31.36 16.46 9.03
N TRP A 369 -32.56 16.83 8.56
CA TRP A 369 -32.89 18.22 8.25
C TRP A 369 -33.82 18.88 9.27
N GLY A 370 -33.74 18.47 10.54
CA GLY A 370 -34.45 19.16 11.61
C GLY A 370 -35.95 19.39 11.37
N GLY A 371 -36.68 18.46 10.71
CA GLY A 371 -38.14 18.57 10.70
C GLY A 371 -39.04 17.89 9.66
N SER A 372 -38.71 16.78 8.97
CA SER A 372 -39.81 16.00 8.33
C SER A 372 -39.57 14.52 8.00
N VAL A 373 -38.39 14.09 7.53
CA VAL A 373 -38.16 12.65 7.30
C VAL A 373 -36.68 12.32 7.50
N SER A 374 -36.34 11.73 8.64
CA SER A 374 -34.99 11.22 8.88
C SER A 374 -34.89 9.81 8.34
N THR A 375 -33.96 9.56 7.41
CA THR A 375 -33.63 8.22 6.92
C THR A 375 -32.20 7.87 7.27
N ASN A 376 -31.95 6.61 7.60
CA ASN A 376 -30.61 6.06 7.80
C ASN A 376 -30.08 5.33 6.57
N CYS A 377 -30.83 5.30 5.47
CA CYS A 377 -30.39 4.77 4.18
C CYS A 377 -29.06 5.41 3.73
N PRO A 378 -28.05 4.67 3.23
CA PRO A 378 -28.03 3.25 2.88
C PRO A 378 -27.45 2.30 3.97
N HIS A 379 -27.94 2.38 5.22
CA HIS A 379 -27.40 1.59 6.35
C HIS A 379 -27.34 0.06 6.16
N LEU A 380 -28.12 -0.52 5.23
CA LEU A 380 -28.05 -1.96 4.95
C LEU A 380 -26.77 -2.35 4.19
N LEU A 381 -26.15 -1.40 3.48
CA LEU A 381 -24.92 -1.60 2.72
C LEU A 381 -23.69 -1.25 3.56
N TRP A 382 -23.70 -0.08 4.19
CA TRP A 382 -22.63 0.42 5.05
C TRP A 382 -23.14 0.64 6.46
N ARG A 383 -22.40 0.22 7.49
CA ARG A 383 -22.86 0.32 8.88
C ARG A 383 -22.87 1.77 9.35
N THR A 384 -21.86 2.53 8.94
CA THR A 384 -21.67 3.94 9.29
C THR A 384 -21.46 4.80 8.05
N GLU A 385 -21.61 6.11 8.21
CA GLU A 385 -21.28 7.07 7.17
C GLU A 385 -19.77 7.11 6.86
N ASN A 386 -18.93 6.81 7.85
CA ASN A 386 -17.49 6.66 7.66
C ASN A 386 -17.17 5.47 6.74
N ASP A 387 -17.87 4.34 6.87
CA ASP A 387 -17.68 3.19 5.98
C ASP A 387 -18.05 3.54 4.53
N PHE A 388 -19.13 4.31 4.34
CA PHE A 388 -19.51 4.82 3.02
C PHE A 388 -18.47 5.79 2.46
N ASN A 389 -17.99 6.73 3.27
CA ASN A 389 -16.97 7.69 2.84
C ASN A 389 -15.63 7.01 2.52
N ALA A 390 -15.21 6.02 3.31
CA ALA A 390 -14.02 5.22 3.02
C ALA A 390 -14.15 4.50 1.68
N TRP A 391 -15.28 3.81 1.46
CA TRP A 391 -15.58 3.16 0.18
C TRP A 391 -15.57 4.15 -0.99
N LYS A 392 -16.18 5.33 -0.81
CA LYS A 392 -16.27 6.38 -1.82
C LYS A 392 -14.87 6.87 -2.21
N GLU A 393 -14.03 7.20 -1.24
CA GLU A 393 -12.66 7.65 -1.51
C GLU A 393 -11.80 6.56 -2.16
N GLU A 394 -11.92 5.31 -1.69
CA GLU A 394 -11.17 4.17 -2.24
C GLU A 394 -11.56 3.86 -3.69
N ASN A 395 -12.85 3.93 -4.02
CA ASN A 395 -13.35 3.38 -5.27
C ASN A 395 -13.68 4.42 -6.33
N LEU A 396 -14.08 5.64 -5.95
CA LEU A 396 -14.61 6.65 -6.86
C LEU A 396 -13.65 7.81 -7.14
N ARG A 397 -12.56 7.92 -6.37
CA ARG A 397 -11.55 8.94 -6.62
C ARG A 397 -10.88 8.64 -7.96
N GLU A 398 -11.09 9.51 -8.94
CA GLU A 398 -10.39 9.43 -10.21
C GLU A 398 -8.94 9.87 -9.97
N GLU A 399 -7.98 9.04 -10.38
CA GLU A 399 -6.58 9.41 -10.44
C GLU A 399 -6.44 10.55 -11.45
N VAL A 400 -6.29 11.78 -10.96
CA VAL A 400 -5.75 12.88 -11.76
C VAL A 400 -4.36 12.41 -12.20
N GLY A 401 -4.17 12.20 -13.50
CA GLY A 401 -3.03 11.47 -14.06
C GLY A 401 -1.73 11.72 -13.32
N SER A 402 -1.30 10.73 -12.53
CA SER A 402 -0.07 10.83 -11.78
C SER A 402 1.07 10.33 -12.65
N PHE A 403 1.86 11.26 -13.16
CA PHE A 403 3.29 11.08 -12.97
C PHE A 403 3.52 11.16 -11.46
N THR A 404 3.47 10.04 -10.74
CA THR A 404 4.08 9.98 -9.41
C THR A 404 5.58 10.03 -9.66
N GLN A 405 6.16 11.22 -9.61
CA GLN A 405 7.60 11.37 -9.55
C GLN A 405 8.00 11.00 -8.13
N SER A 406 8.30 9.72 -7.92
CA SER A 406 8.43 9.16 -6.58
C SER A 406 9.71 9.60 -5.87
N VAL A 407 9.61 9.84 -4.57
CA VAL A 407 10.74 9.86 -3.64
C VAL A 407 10.88 8.50 -2.93
N THR A 408 12.10 8.04 -2.68
CA THR A 408 12.39 6.86 -1.85
C THR A 408 13.28 7.23 -0.68
N ILE A 409 13.15 6.51 0.44
CA ILE A 409 14.14 6.53 1.52
C ILE A 409 15.02 5.29 1.37
N ILE A 410 16.32 5.50 1.18
CA ILE A 410 17.33 4.43 1.09
C ILE A 410 17.87 4.09 2.47
N LYS A 411 18.07 5.11 3.33
CA LYS A 411 18.36 4.95 4.75
C LYS A 411 17.65 6.04 5.55
N PRO A 412 17.16 5.74 6.77
CA PRO A 412 17.13 4.43 7.41
C PRO A 412 16.22 3.43 6.67
N THR A 413 16.36 2.15 6.98
CA THR A 413 15.49 1.06 6.49
C THR A 413 14.49 0.63 7.57
N ASN A 414 13.47 -0.13 7.16
CA ASN A 414 12.38 -0.49 8.05
C ASN A 414 12.87 -1.40 9.20
N GLY A 415 12.70 -0.93 10.44
CA GLY A 415 13.14 -1.62 11.65
C GLY A 415 14.51 -1.18 12.20
N ASP A 416 15.19 -0.24 11.53
CA ASP A 416 16.47 0.30 12.03
C ASP A 416 16.28 0.97 13.40
N LYS A 417 17.30 0.83 14.25
CA LYS A 417 17.29 1.30 15.63
C LYS A 417 18.32 2.39 15.86
N PHE A 418 17.90 3.49 16.46
CA PHE A 418 18.75 4.67 16.69
C PHE A 418 18.80 5.04 18.18
N ASP A 419 20.00 5.39 18.66
CA ASP A 419 20.11 6.06 19.96
C ASP A 419 19.56 7.48 19.83
N VAL A 420 18.77 7.88 20.82
CA VAL A 420 18.17 9.21 20.87
C VAL A 420 19.20 10.36 20.86
N ASN A 421 20.43 10.07 21.29
CA ASN A 421 21.52 11.04 21.47
C ASN A 421 22.51 11.03 20.32
N GLU A 422 22.24 10.27 19.26
CA GLU A 422 23.09 10.24 18.06
C GLU A 422 22.31 10.83 16.90
N ALA A 423 22.95 11.77 16.20
CA ALA A 423 22.44 12.24 14.93
C ALA A 423 22.50 11.09 13.91
N PHE A 424 21.52 11.04 13.00
CA PHE A 424 21.52 10.09 11.91
C PHE A 424 21.08 10.73 10.61
N THR A 425 21.58 10.21 9.50
CA THR A 425 21.27 10.70 8.16
C THR A 425 20.06 9.97 7.60
N VAL A 426 19.12 10.73 7.06
CA VAL A 426 18.08 10.23 6.16
C VAL A 426 18.49 10.58 4.73
N GLU A 427 18.56 9.59 3.86
CA GLU A 427 18.96 9.76 2.46
C GLU A 427 18.09 8.93 1.53
N GLY A 428 17.99 9.38 0.27
CA GLY A 428 17.07 8.79 -0.68
C GLY A 428 17.31 9.21 -2.13
N THR A 429 16.51 8.66 -3.02
CA THR A 429 16.44 9.10 -4.43
C THR A 429 15.10 9.76 -4.71
N ALA A 430 15.04 10.54 -5.79
CA ALA A 430 13.82 11.09 -6.32
C ALA A 430 13.84 11.07 -7.86
N GLU A 431 12.68 10.88 -8.47
CA GLU A 431 12.51 10.85 -9.92
C GLU A 431 12.63 12.24 -10.58
N GLU A 432 12.74 12.25 -11.92
CA GLU A 432 12.91 13.48 -12.69
C GLU A 432 11.70 14.41 -12.53
N GLY A 433 11.97 15.61 -12.00
CA GLY A 433 11.00 16.68 -11.80
C GLY A 433 10.75 17.01 -10.32
N VAL A 434 11.05 16.09 -9.39
CA VAL A 434 11.13 16.40 -7.96
C VAL A 434 12.31 17.33 -7.70
N LYS A 435 12.04 18.50 -7.11
CA LYS A 435 13.06 19.49 -6.77
C LYS A 435 13.39 19.50 -5.29
N THR A 436 12.41 19.22 -4.43
CA THR A 436 12.61 19.17 -2.99
C THR A 436 11.86 18.03 -2.33
N VAL A 437 12.32 17.61 -1.14
CA VAL A 437 11.69 16.58 -0.32
C VAL A 437 11.30 17.17 1.04
N ASN A 438 10.07 16.91 1.46
CA ASN A 438 9.58 17.20 2.79
C ASN A 438 9.57 15.94 3.64
N LEU A 439 10.14 16.02 4.85
CA LEU A 439 10.02 14.94 5.82
C LEU A 439 8.95 15.26 6.86
N SER A 440 8.13 14.26 7.20
CA SER A 440 7.14 14.34 8.27
C SER A 440 7.07 13.06 9.11
N THR A 441 6.37 13.09 10.24
CA THR A 441 6.05 11.91 11.06
C THR A 441 4.57 11.84 11.39
N SER A 442 4.09 10.66 11.79
CA SER A 442 2.69 10.39 12.11
C SER A 442 2.18 10.94 13.45
N TRP A 443 2.94 11.77 14.18
CA TRP A 443 2.48 12.41 15.42
C TRP A 443 2.68 13.93 15.42
N GLY A 444 1.56 14.66 15.45
CA GLY A 444 1.52 16.11 15.62
C GLY A 444 1.91 16.52 17.04
N GLY A 445 2.94 17.38 17.15
CA GLY A 445 3.24 18.05 18.41
C GLY A 445 4.50 18.88 18.41
N THR A 446 5.68 18.28 18.21
CA THR A 446 6.96 19.00 18.16
C THR A 446 8.01 18.17 17.43
N ASN A 447 8.63 18.79 16.43
CA ASN A 447 9.38 18.17 15.35
C ASN A 447 10.60 17.37 15.82
N PHE A 448 10.73 16.22 15.17
CA PHE A 448 11.87 15.32 15.17
C PHE A 448 13.10 15.93 14.47
N GLY A 449 13.31 17.25 14.60
CA GLY A 449 14.26 18.01 13.81
C GLY A 449 14.04 17.95 12.29
N LEU A 450 12.91 17.40 11.83
CA LEU A 450 12.66 17.14 10.41
C LEU A 450 12.63 18.44 9.63
N LYS A 451 13.43 18.47 8.57
CA LYS A 451 13.50 19.57 7.62
C LYS A 451 12.47 19.37 6.54
N THR A 452 11.85 20.48 6.15
CA THR A 452 11.10 20.59 4.91
C THR A 452 12.00 21.23 3.85
N SER A 453 11.66 21.03 2.57
CA SER A 453 12.34 21.61 1.42
C SER A 453 13.81 21.17 1.26
N ILE A 454 14.11 19.89 1.45
CA ILE A 454 15.44 19.31 1.24
C ILE A 454 15.71 19.24 -0.27
N PRO A 455 16.79 19.83 -0.80
CA PRO A 455 17.03 19.87 -2.25
C PRO A 455 17.36 18.50 -2.82
N VAL A 456 16.79 18.19 -3.99
CA VAL A 456 17.17 17.05 -4.82
C VAL A 456 18.24 17.49 -5.81
N VAL A 457 19.41 16.86 -5.75
CA VAL A 457 20.54 17.12 -6.65
C VAL A 457 20.90 15.83 -7.37
N ASN A 458 20.82 15.83 -8.71
CA ASN A 458 21.08 14.66 -9.55
C ASN A 458 20.27 13.42 -9.12
N GLY A 459 18.99 13.61 -8.82
CA GLY A 459 18.06 12.54 -8.41
C GLY A 459 18.30 11.99 -7.00
N LYS A 460 19.11 12.66 -6.17
CA LYS A 460 19.40 12.24 -4.78
C LYS A 460 19.14 13.37 -3.79
N TRP A 461 18.75 13.00 -2.58
CA TRP A 461 18.55 13.92 -1.47
C TRP A 461 19.06 13.30 -0.18
N SER A 462 19.43 14.16 0.78
CA SER A 462 19.92 13.74 2.09
C SER A 462 19.74 14.86 3.10
N THR A 463 19.39 14.51 4.33
CA THR A 463 19.42 15.42 5.48
C THR A 463 19.86 14.67 6.73
N GLU A 464 20.56 15.37 7.61
CA GLU A 464 20.82 14.92 8.97
C GLU A 464 19.63 15.25 9.87
N ILE A 465 19.25 14.29 10.71
CA ILE A 465 18.36 14.48 11.85
C ILE A 465 19.26 14.69 13.07
N PRO A 466 19.17 15.85 13.75
CA PRO A 466 20.08 16.20 14.83
C PRO A 466 19.89 15.30 16.07
N ASP A 467 20.92 15.29 16.92
CA ASP A 467 20.89 14.62 18.22
C ASP A 467 19.87 15.27 19.19
N GLY A 468 19.44 14.52 20.22
CA GLY A 468 18.56 15.04 21.27
C GLY A 468 17.07 14.94 20.95
N LEU A 469 16.66 13.85 20.27
CA LEU A 469 15.25 13.57 20.01
C LEU A 469 14.53 13.34 21.34
N ASN A 470 13.85 14.33 21.92
CA ASN A 470 13.31 14.21 23.30
C ASN A 470 12.23 13.12 23.52
N THR A 471 11.97 12.26 22.52
CA THR A 471 10.99 11.19 22.59
C THR A 471 11.50 9.94 21.84
N GLY A 472 11.50 8.77 22.50
CA GLY A 472 11.73 7.49 21.82
C GLY A 472 10.46 6.66 21.60
N GLY A 473 10.64 5.46 21.07
CA GLY A 473 9.62 4.54 20.59
C GLY A 473 9.69 4.36 19.08
N GLN A 474 8.73 3.60 18.56
CA GLN A 474 8.54 3.42 17.13
C GLN A 474 8.14 4.75 16.47
N ARG A 475 8.71 5.05 15.31
CA ARG A 475 8.52 6.30 14.57
C ARG A 475 8.42 6.00 13.08
N GLU A 476 7.46 6.65 12.44
CA GLU A 476 7.34 6.63 10.98
C GLU A 476 7.96 7.92 10.44
N ILE A 477 8.92 7.77 9.53
CA ILE A 477 9.44 8.87 8.71
C ILE A 477 8.76 8.76 7.36
N LEU A 478 8.08 9.84 6.98
CA LEU A 478 7.42 10.00 5.69
C LEU A 478 8.22 10.97 4.84
N ALA A 479 8.54 10.60 3.60
CA ALA A 479 9.17 11.48 2.62
C ALA A 479 8.20 11.79 1.48
N GLU A 480 8.02 13.07 1.19
CA GLU A 480 7.13 13.58 0.13
C GLU A 480 7.94 14.43 -0.86
N GLY A 481 7.93 14.06 -2.15
CA GLY A 481 8.54 14.83 -3.23
C GLY A 481 7.67 16.02 -3.67
N ASN A 482 8.31 17.16 -3.93
CA ASN A 482 7.67 18.39 -4.39
C ASN A 482 8.39 18.98 -5.61
N ASP A 483 7.66 19.71 -6.45
CA ASP A 483 8.20 20.45 -7.59
C ASP A 483 8.96 21.73 -7.18
N ALA A 484 9.36 22.55 -8.16
CA ALA A 484 10.06 23.81 -7.94
C ALA A 484 9.22 24.86 -7.21
N ASP A 485 7.90 24.78 -7.33
CA ASP A 485 6.94 25.72 -6.76
C ASP A 485 6.45 25.27 -5.37
N GLY A 486 6.90 24.10 -4.91
CA GLY A 486 6.55 23.52 -3.62
C GLY A 486 5.23 22.76 -3.61
N ASN A 487 4.69 22.43 -4.79
CA ASN A 487 3.51 21.56 -4.89
C ASN A 487 3.94 20.10 -4.70
N SER A 488 3.17 19.36 -3.92
CA SER A 488 3.37 17.92 -3.74
C SER A 488 3.13 17.17 -5.05
N LEU A 489 4.12 16.38 -5.44
CA LEU A 489 4.09 15.48 -6.59
C LEU A 489 3.81 14.03 -6.18
N ASP A 490 3.95 13.74 -4.88
CA ASP A 490 3.78 12.41 -4.30
C ASP A 490 2.49 12.32 -3.49
N PHE A 491 1.49 11.67 -4.09
CA PHE A 491 0.20 11.44 -3.43
C PHE A 491 0.30 10.46 -2.25
N TYR A 492 1.29 9.57 -2.28
CA TYR A 492 1.60 8.62 -1.20
C TYR A 492 3.06 8.77 -0.81
N PRO A 493 3.38 9.48 0.29
CA PRO A 493 4.76 9.63 0.72
C PRO A 493 5.37 8.27 1.09
N TYR A 494 6.65 8.10 0.80
CA TYR A 494 7.35 6.86 1.16
C TYR A 494 7.58 6.80 2.66
N GLU A 495 7.31 5.64 3.27
CA GLU A 495 7.36 5.45 4.71
C GLU A 495 8.46 4.47 5.13
N VAL A 496 9.17 4.83 6.19
CA VAL A 496 10.07 3.92 6.92
C VAL A 496 9.72 3.98 8.39
N THR A 497 9.52 2.81 9.00
CA THR A 497 9.39 2.73 10.45
C THR A 497 10.76 2.48 11.08
N ILE A 498 11.16 3.33 12.03
CA ILE A 498 12.36 3.19 12.83
C ILE A 498 12.03 3.07 14.31
N GLU A 499 12.96 2.54 15.10
CA GLU A 499 12.85 2.48 16.55
C GLU A 499 13.88 3.43 17.18
N ILE A 500 13.39 4.50 17.80
CA ILE A 500 14.27 5.43 18.51
C ILE A 500 14.29 5.03 19.98
N GLY A 501 15.48 4.85 20.57
CA GLY A 501 15.60 4.56 21.99
C GLY A 501 14.85 5.60 22.83
N THR A 502 14.27 5.21 23.98
CA THR A 502 13.46 6.10 24.86
C THR A 502 14.23 7.27 25.49
N GLY A 503 15.48 7.47 25.10
CA GLY A 503 16.40 8.41 25.70
C GLY A 503 16.74 8.12 27.14
N MET A 504 16.42 6.94 27.64
CA MET A 504 16.75 6.55 28.99
C MET A 504 18.21 6.09 29.08
N ALA A 505 18.96 6.61 30.06
CA ALA A 505 20.27 6.11 30.41
C ALA A 505 20.18 4.69 30.99
N LYS A 506 21.22 3.87 30.81
CA LYS A 506 21.34 2.59 31.50
C LYS A 506 21.26 2.82 33.02
N PRO A 507 20.49 2.02 33.77
CA PRO A 507 20.32 2.24 35.21
C PRO A 507 21.58 1.91 36.02
N THR A 508 22.57 1.22 35.44
CA THR A 508 23.85 0.85 36.05
C THR A 508 24.86 0.41 34.98
N GLN A 509 26.13 0.28 35.35
CA GLN A 509 27.18 -0.40 34.57
C GLN A 509 27.32 -1.87 35.02
N GLY A 510 26.24 -2.64 34.93
CA GLY A 510 26.22 -4.02 35.40
C GLY A 510 26.81 -5.02 34.41
N ASP A 511 27.25 -6.17 34.91
CA ASP A 511 27.98 -7.17 34.11
C ASP A 511 27.05 -7.98 33.20
N ARG A 512 25.84 -8.30 33.68
CA ARG A 512 24.84 -9.05 32.91
C ARG A 512 23.43 -8.89 33.45
N LEU A 513 22.45 -9.06 32.57
CA LEU A 513 21.08 -9.34 32.93
C LEU A 513 21.02 -10.74 33.58
N SER A 514 20.93 -10.79 34.92
CA SER A 514 20.89 -12.06 35.64
C SER A 514 19.50 -12.66 35.61
N SER A 515 18.46 -11.84 35.50
CA SER A 515 17.10 -12.34 35.46
C SER A 515 16.09 -11.36 34.81
N PRO A 516 15.24 -11.81 33.85
CA PRO A 516 14.36 -10.93 33.05
C PRO A 516 12.96 -10.67 33.66
N PHE A 517 12.26 -9.67 33.18
CA PHE A 517 10.85 -9.41 33.54
C PHE A 517 9.95 -10.61 33.20
N GLY A 518 8.96 -10.90 34.05
CA GLY A 518 7.94 -11.92 33.79
C GLY A 518 7.76 -12.98 34.89
N PRO A 519 6.92 -14.01 34.66
CA PRO A 519 6.61 -15.04 35.65
C PRO A 519 7.81 -15.92 36.03
N ARG A 520 8.03 -16.14 37.33
CA ARG A 520 9.05 -17.04 37.89
C ARG A 520 8.49 -17.82 39.08
N ASN A 521 8.57 -19.15 39.04
CA ASN A 521 8.13 -20.03 40.14
C ASN A 521 6.73 -19.68 40.70
N GLY A 522 5.79 -19.34 39.80
CA GLY A 522 4.43 -18.96 40.17
C GLY A 522 4.26 -17.53 40.72
N ARG A 523 5.30 -16.69 40.71
CA ARG A 523 5.26 -15.28 41.11
C ARG A 523 5.72 -14.36 39.98
N MET A 524 5.08 -13.21 39.83
CA MET A 524 5.47 -12.21 38.82
C MET A 524 6.73 -11.46 39.24
N HIS A 525 7.75 -11.46 38.39
CA HIS A 525 8.90 -10.57 38.54
C HIS A 525 8.63 -9.23 37.84
N ASN A 526 8.44 -8.18 38.63
CA ASN A 526 7.95 -6.88 38.16
C ASN A 526 9.05 -5.97 37.57
N GLY A 527 10.27 -6.47 37.42
CA GLY A 527 11.41 -5.72 36.91
C GLY A 527 12.42 -6.60 36.20
N VAL A 528 13.67 -6.13 36.15
CA VAL A 528 14.83 -6.91 35.73
C VAL A 528 15.87 -6.91 36.84
N ASP A 529 16.65 -7.99 36.92
CA ASP A 529 17.78 -8.09 37.83
C ASP A 529 19.08 -7.97 37.02
N ILE A 530 19.87 -6.95 37.35
CA ILE A 530 21.14 -6.65 36.70
C ILE A 530 22.27 -6.95 37.69
N ALA A 531 22.98 -8.05 37.47
CA ALA A 531 24.06 -8.47 38.37
C ALA A 531 25.30 -7.60 38.16
N ALA A 532 25.89 -7.16 39.27
CA ALA A 532 27.17 -6.46 39.30
C ALA A 532 27.77 -6.53 40.71
N ASN A 533 29.06 -6.23 40.83
CA ASN A 533 29.68 -6.08 42.15
C ASN A 533 29.02 -4.97 42.98
N ARG A 534 29.13 -5.10 44.31
CA ARG A 534 28.69 -4.03 45.21
C ARG A 534 29.46 -2.75 44.96
N GLY A 535 28.81 -1.61 45.18
CA GLY A 535 29.42 -0.30 45.00
C GLY A 535 29.35 0.21 43.56
N VAL A 536 29.01 -0.64 42.58
CA VAL A 536 28.80 -0.21 41.19
C VAL A 536 27.73 0.90 41.15
N PRO A 537 27.98 2.05 40.50
CA PRO A 537 27.05 3.16 40.49
C PRO A 537 25.69 2.83 39.86
N VAL A 538 24.63 3.35 40.46
CA VAL A 538 23.26 3.33 39.92
C VAL A 538 22.87 4.73 39.50
N PHE A 539 22.25 4.86 38.33
CA PHE A 539 21.93 6.13 37.70
C PHE A 539 20.43 6.32 37.49
N ALA A 540 19.96 7.57 37.61
CA ALA A 540 18.63 7.94 37.16
C ALA A 540 18.54 7.73 35.64
N VAL A 541 17.55 6.96 35.18
CA VAL A 541 17.45 6.63 33.75
C VAL A 541 16.94 7.81 32.93
N THR A 542 16.22 8.74 33.54
CA THR A 542 15.80 10.00 32.91
C THR A 542 15.49 11.04 33.98
N ASP A 543 15.26 12.27 33.58
CA ASP A 543 14.93 13.39 34.46
C ASP A 543 13.68 13.08 35.29
N GLY A 544 13.69 13.45 36.56
CA GLY A 544 12.55 13.16 37.41
C GLY A 544 12.65 13.75 38.80
N MET A 545 11.62 13.48 39.59
CA MET A 545 11.57 13.85 41.00
C MET A 545 11.54 12.59 41.84
N VAL A 546 12.47 12.50 42.80
CA VAL A 546 12.56 11.39 43.73
C VAL A 546 11.29 11.37 44.59
N SER A 547 10.52 10.29 44.50
CA SER A 547 9.21 10.15 45.16
C SER A 547 9.23 9.20 46.35
N VAL A 548 10.24 8.34 46.45
CA VAL A 548 10.48 7.46 47.60
C VAL A 548 11.98 7.32 47.81
N VAL A 549 12.41 7.39 49.06
CA VAL A 549 13.75 7.00 49.50
C VAL A 549 13.61 6.11 50.72
N LYS A 550 14.21 4.91 50.65
CA LYS A 550 14.36 4.02 51.81
C LYS A 550 15.84 3.75 52.04
N THR A 551 16.30 4.06 53.25
CA THR A 551 17.66 3.77 53.72
C THR A 551 17.62 3.03 55.06
N GLY A 552 18.78 2.63 55.57
CA GLY A 552 18.94 1.98 56.87
C GLY A 552 18.66 0.48 56.89
N CYS A 553 18.36 -0.14 55.74
CA CYS A 553 18.27 -1.59 55.63
C CYS A 553 19.66 -2.21 55.67
N ARG A 554 19.88 -3.09 56.65
CA ARG A 554 21.08 -3.92 56.73
C ARG A 554 20.94 -5.11 55.79
N GLU A 555 22.07 -5.54 55.24
CA GLU A 555 22.13 -6.80 54.51
C GLU A 555 21.64 -7.98 55.37
N GLY A 556 21.01 -8.97 54.73
CA GLY A 556 20.45 -10.14 55.40
C GLY A 556 19.08 -9.92 56.02
N ASN A 557 18.65 -8.66 56.20
CA ASN A 557 17.28 -8.36 56.62
C ASN A 557 16.31 -8.41 55.42
N LYS A 558 15.78 -9.60 55.15
CA LYS A 558 14.93 -9.90 54.00
C LYS A 558 13.58 -9.17 53.99
N ILE A 559 13.11 -8.66 55.13
CA ILE A 559 11.81 -7.97 55.22
C ILE A 559 11.94 -6.45 55.13
N CYS A 560 13.15 -5.89 55.26
CA CYS A 560 13.35 -4.45 55.24
C CYS A 560 12.95 -3.84 53.90
N GLY A 561 12.28 -2.68 53.95
CA GLY A 561 11.79 -1.99 52.75
C GLY A 561 10.77 -2.81 51.96
N GLY A 562 10.03 -3.72 52.61
CA GLY A 562 9.08 -4.61 51.93
C GLY A 562 9.76 -5.65 51.03
N GLY A 563 11.02 -5.97 51.30
CA GLY A 563 11.85 -6.87 50.49
C GLY A 563 12.74 -6.16 49.47
N TYR A 564 12.49 -4.89 49.16
CA TYR A 564 13.31 -4.10 48.23
C TYR A 564 14.63 -3.64 48.85
N GLY A 565 14.79 -3.73 50.18
CA GLY A 565 15.98 -3.22 50.86
C GLY A 565 16.04 -1.69 50.81
N ASN A 566 17.25 -1.13 50.73
CA ASN A 566 17.40 0.29 50.42
C ASN A 566 17.01 0.52 48.95
N HIS A 567 16.16 1.50 48.71
CA HIS A 567 15.59 1.72 47.38
C HIS A 567 15.18 3.17 47.15
N ILE A 568 15.07 3.51 45.86
CA ILE A 568 14.69 4.83 45.38
C ILE A 568 13.61 4.66 44.32
N TYR A 569 12.53 5.43 44.41
CA TYR A 569 11.57 5.58 43.31
C TYR A 569 11.65 6.99 42.75
N ILE A 570 11.56 7.11 41.42
CA ILE A 570 11.66 8.40 40.73
C ILE A 570 10.46 8.52 39.80
N LYS A 571 9.72 9.62 39.92
CA LYS A 571 8.61 9.96 39.03
C LYS A 571 9.10 10.81 37.87
N HIS A 572 8.80 10.36 36.66
CA HIS A 572 9.12 11.01 35.40
C HIS A 572 7.84 11.59 34.81
N SER A 573 7.36 12.70 35.38
CA SER A 573 6.05 13.26 35.08
C SER A 573 5.84 13.56 33.59
N SER A 574 6.88 13.97 32.87
CA SER A 574 6.86 14.22 31.42
C SER A 574 6.58 12.97 30.59
N LEU A 575 6.92 11.79 31.09
CA LEU A 575 6.74 10.51 30.41
C LEU A 575 5.56 9.70 30.97
N GLY A 576 4.96 10.12 32.08
CA GLY A 576 3.95 9.35 32.79
C GLY A 576 4.47 8.02 33.35
N LEU A 577 5.76 8.00 33.73
CA LEU A 577 6.46 6.80 34.23
C LEU A 577 6.96 6.98 35.67
N GLU A 578 7.14 5.86 36.36
CA GLU A 578 7.89 5.76 37.61
C GLU A 578 8.99 4.70 37.44
N THR A 579 10.22 5.00 37.83
CA THR A 579 11.30 4.01 37.90
C THR A 579 11.60 3.64 39.34
N ARG A 580 12.02 2.38 39.56
CA ARG A 580 12.35 1.87 40.90
C ARG A 580 13.71 1.19 40.87
N TYR A 581 14.53 1.51 41.87
CA TYR A 581 15.89 1.03 42.03
C TYR A 581 16.01 0.37 43.41
N ALA A 582 16.22 -0.93 43.47
CA ALA A 582 16.22 -1.70 44.72
C ALA A 582 17.53 -2.42 45.02
N HIS A 583 17.60 -3.00 46.21
CA HIS A 583 18.75 -3.74 46.75
C HIS A 583 20.02 -2.90 46.91
N LEU A 584 19.89 -1.57 47.04
CA LEU A 584 21.03 -0.65 47.10
C LEU A 584 21.83 -0.81 48.41
N THR A 585 23.12 -0.49 48.37
CA THR A 585 23.92 -0.30 49.60
C THR A 585 23.87 1.16 50.03
N ASP A 586 24.16 2.07 49.10
CA ASP A 586 24.12 3.52 49.34
C ASP A 586 23.07 4.20 48.47
N VAL A 587 22.46 5.24 49.03
CA VAL A 587 21.53 6.16 48.34
C VAL A 587 22.10 7.56 48.47
N THR A 588 22.28 8.26 47.34
CA THR A 588 22.94 9.57 47.29
C THR A 588 21.98 10.73 47.02
N VAL A 589 20.67 10.47 47.03
CA VAL A 589 19.61 11.46 46.76
C VAL A 589 18.57 11.46 47.87
N SER A 590 17.85 12.57 47.99
CA SER A 590 16.83 12.80 49.01
C SER A 590 15.40 12.78 48.45
N LEU A 591 14.40 12.52 49.30
CA LEU A 591 13.00 12.61 48.92
C LEU A 591 12.67 14.02 48.42
N GLY A 592 12.01 14.12 47.26
CA GLY A 592 11.65 15.39 46.62
C GLY A 592 12.77 16.01 45.77
N GLU A 593 13.97 15.44 45.76
CA GLU A 593 15.08 15.92 44.94
C GLU A 593 14.76 15.76 43.44
N ARG A 594 15.10 16.78 42.65
CA ARG A 594 15.09 16.68 41.18
C ARG A 594 16.40 16.06 40.75
N VAL A 595 16.31 14.98 39.98
CA VAL A 595 17.46 14.32 39.39
C VAL A 595 17.46 14.53 37.88
N SER A 596 18.66 14.61 37.32
CA SER A 596 18.85 14.60 35.87
C SER A 596 19.15 13.17 35.38
N ARG A 597 18.83 12.88 34.12
CA ARG A 597 19.27 11.67 33.43
C ARG A 597 20.76 11.42 33.64
N GLY A 598 21.14 10.19 33.94
CA GLY A 598 22.52 9.79 34.18
C GLY A 598 23.11 10.25 35.52
N GLN A 599 22.37 11.03 36.33
CA GLN A 599 22.81 11.39 37.67
C GLN A 599 22.96 10.14 38.53
N LYS A 600 24.09 10.02 39.23
CA LYS A 600 24.29 8.96 40.22
C LYS A 600 23.32 9.14 41.38
N ILE A 601 22.53 8.12 41.64
CA ILE A 601 21.50 8.10 42.69
C ILE A 601 21.80 7.11 43.81
N GLY A 602 22.75 6.20 43.61
CA GLY A 602 23.14 5.23 44.61
C GLY A 602 24.20 4.26 44.12
N THR A 603 24.34 3.15 44.83
CA THR A 603 25.25 2.05 44.47
C THR A 603 24.58 0.69 44.65
N ILE A 604 24.93 -0.26 43.78
CA ILE A 604 24.48 -1.65 43.85
C ILE A 604 24.87 -2.25 45.19
N GLY A 605 23.94 -2.99 45.77
CA GLY A 605 24.12 -3.65 47.04
C GLY A 605 23.56 -5.05 47.08
N ASN A 606 23.26 -5.50 48.29
CA ASN A 606 22.66 -6.81 48.56
C ASN A 606 21.64 -6.72 49.71
N THR A 607 20.98 -5.58 49.87
CA THR A 607 20.04 -5.34 50.99
C THR A 607 18.63 -5.83 50.65
N GLY A 608 17.80 -6.10 51.66
CA GLY A 608 16.46 -6.65 51.43
C GLY A 608 16.47 -8.14 51.06
N ASN A 609 15.49 -8.58 50.29
CA ASN A 609 15.34 -9.96 49.86
C ASN A 609 16.17 -10.26 48.61
N SER A 610 17.49 -10.16 48.74
CA SER A 610 18.46 -10.43 47.68
C SER A 610 19.34 -11.63 48.04
N THR A 611 19.66 -12.47 47.05
CA THR A 611 20.53 -13.65 47.22
C THR A 611 21.98 -13.40 46.78
N GLY A 612 22.25 -12.28 46.12
CA GLY A 612 23.59 -11.85 45.71
C GLY A 612 23.57 -10.44 45.14
N PRO A 613 24.72 -9.76 45.01
CA PRO A 613 24.75 -8.37 44.56
C PRO A 613 24.13 -8.15 43.16
N HIS A 614 23.10 -7.30 43.10
CA HIS A 614 22.43 -6.90 41.85
C HIS A 614 21.59 -5.63 42.05
N LEU A 615 21.26 -4.96 40.95
CA LEU A 615 20.20 -3.96 40.89
C LEU A 615 18.91 -4.63 40.44
N HIS A 616 17.87 -4.57 41.27
CA HIS A 616 16.51 -4.83 40.79
C HIS A 616 15.91 -3.51 40.29
N PHE A 617 15.60 -3.46 39.00
CA PHE A 617 15.13 -2.26 38.30
C PHE A 617 13.74 -2.47 37.72
N GLU A 618 12.81 -1.56 38.02
CA GLU A 618 11.46 -1.58 37.46
C GLU A 618 11.14 -0.29 36.70
N ILE A 619 10.30 -0.42 35.69
CA ILE A 619 9.57 0.70 35.08
C ILE A 619 8.08 0.45 35.29
N ARG A 620 7.36 1.48 35.74
CA ARG A 620 5.91 1.44 35.94
C ARG A 620 5.21 2.54 35.18
N LYS A 621 4.08 2.21 34.55
CA LYS A 621 3.15 3.16 33.92
C LYS A 621 1.82 3.06 34.63
N ASN A 622 1.33 4.16 35.21
CA ASN A 622 0.09 4.19 36.00
C ASN A 622 0.05 3.11 37.11
N GLY A 623 1.20 2.86 37.77
CA GLY A 623 1.34 1.86 38.84
C GLY A 623 1.52 0.42 38.37
N VAL A 624 1.30 0.13 37.08
CA VAL A 624 1.46 -1.21 36.47
C VAL A 624 2.91 -1.39 36.01
N ALA A 625 3.53 -2.48 36.42
CA ALA A 625 4.88 -2.84 35.98
C ALA A 625 4.93 -3.15 34.48
N LYS A 626 5.95 -2.63 33.80
CA LYS A 626 6.24 -2.86 32.38
C LYS A 626 7.62 -3.48 32.25
N ASN A 627 7.84 -4.23 31.18
CA ASN A 627 9.14 -4.82 30.91
C ASN A 627 10.17 -3.69 30.64
N PRO A 628 11.21 -3.52 31.48
CA PRO A 628 12.21 -2.48 31.29
C PRO A 628 12.95 -2.55 29.95
N LEU A 629 13.05 -3.75 29.35
CA LEU A 629 13.67 -3.95 28.03
C LEU A 629 12.87 -3.33 26.88
N ASP A 630 11.59 -3.03 27.08
CA ASP A 630 10.78 -2.30 26.09
C ASP A 630 11.14 -0.80 26.06
N PHE A 631 11.91 -0.32 27.04
CA PHE A 631 12.32 1.08 27.16
C PHE A 631 13.83 1.25 26.99
N ILE A 632 14.62 0.33 27.53
CA ILE A 632 16.09 0.39 27.55
C ILE A 632 16.63 -0.91 26.97
N ASN A 633 17.11 -0.89 25.73
CA ASN A 633 17.70 -2.04 25.07
C ASN A 633 18.87 -1.61 24.15
N PRO A 634 20.11 -2.08 24.39
CA PRO A 634 20.51 -3.00 25.46
C PRO A 634 20.52 -2.34 26.84
N ILE A 635 20.13 -3.08 27.87
CA ILE A 635 20.09 -2.60 29.27
C ILE A 635 21.42 -2.76 30.01
N VAL A 636 22.30 -3.64 29.51
CA VAL A 636 23.67 -3.87 29.98
C VAL A 636 24.65 -3.61 28.84
#